data_AF-A0A848XL88-F1
#
_entry.id   AF-A0A848XL88-F1
#
_cell.length_a   1.000
_cell.length_b   1.000
_cell.length_c   1.000
_cell.angle_alpha   90.00
_cell.angle_beta   90.00
_cell.angle_gamma   90.00
#
_symmetry.space_group_name_H-M   'P 1'
#
loop_
_entity.id
_entity.type
_entity.pdbx_description
1 polymer ?
#
loop_
_entity_poly.entity_id
_entity_poly.type
_entity_poly.pdbx_seq_one_letter_code
_entity_poly.pdbx_strand_id
1 'polypeptide(L)'
;MTQPFDIVSTERSQRLEEFFKAVRGGDGETVRGMVEDDGSLLAAYAPNQWCCRETPLNAAISGGSFQMTRLLLDLGADPNQPSAWWAGGFRPLHVVAPTRQDLVDLLLARGAVVDIHAAARLGDMDRVRELLEHDPFLLHQPGGDGGRPLHFARDVDVATELMDRGALLELRDVDHGSTAAQWAVHDRPEVCRAILDRGGAADPFMLAALGDGPRLASWLLQHPEDAGAVLTPEAYPSPGSKAGHMYAFTLTGYGSTLLQTAAKFGSAEAVDVLVARGADPGARGGYDDQTALHTAASNDRPEAVRALARHGADLNALSGPEHETPPLVWAIVFGAARSVEALLDLGARVDAQVLGSAETGAQGEYRQFSKAPMESWERILAEVKAGFGAFGDSNGDPSD
;
A
#
# COMPACT_ATOMS: atom_id res chain seq x y z
N MET A 1 36.92 -2.15 11.76
CA MET A 1 36.67 -3.47 12.34
C MET A 1 35.33 -3.94 11.81
N THR A 2 35.35 -4.72 10.74
CA THR A 2 34.18 -5.35 10.13
C THR A 2 33.70 -6.47 11.04
N GLN A 3 32.43 -6.43 11.45
CA GLN A 3 31.82 -7.57 12.13
C GLN A 3 31.77 -8.77 11.17
N PRO A 4 32.01 -10.01 11.66
CA PRO A 4 31.89 -11.18 10.82
C PRO A 4 30.39 -11.39 10.54
N PHE A 5 29.99 -11.29 9.28
CA PHE A 5 28.75 -11.91 8.84
C PHE A 5 28.93 -13.42 9.07
N ASP A 6 28.17 -13.98 10.01
CA ASP A 6 28.08 -15.42 10.22
C ASP A 6 27.76 -16.08 8.87
N ILE A 7 28.72 -16.84 8.34
CA ILE A 7 28.48 -17.76 7.23
C ILE A 7 27.64 -18.89 7.83
N VAL A 8 26.32 -18.69 7.85
CA VAL A 8 25.36 -19.76 8.09
C VAL A 8 25.67 -20.86 7.09
N SER A 9 25.90 -22.09 7.54
CA SER A 9 26.13 -23.21 6.61
C SER A 9 24.97 -23.30 5.62
N THR A 10 25.26 -23.62 4.35
CA THR A 10 24.25 -23.72 3.29
C THR A 10 23.06 -24.59 3.71
N GLU A 11 23.33 -25.65 4.48
CA GLU A 11 22.32 -26.54 5.06
C GLU A 11 21.41 -25.86 6.10
N ARG A 12 21.95 -25.02 7.00
CA ARG A 12 21.11 -24.28 7.97
C ARG A 12 20.27 -23.22 7.27
N SER A 13 20.81 -22.57 6.24
CA SER A 13 20.04 -21.61 5.43
C SER A 13 18.88 -22.30 4.72
N GLN A 14 19.14 -23.44 4.08
CA GLN A 14 18.10 -24.23 3.40
C GLN A 14 17.03 -24.72 4.38
N ARG A 15 17.43 -25.24 5.55
CA ARG A 15 16.50 -25.69 6.59
C ARG A 15 15.60 -24.54 7.08
N LEU A 16 16.14 -23.33 7.22
CA LEU A 16 15.34 -22.14 7.56
C LEU A 16 14.36 -21.76 6.45
N GLU A 17 14.77 -21.83 5.18
CA GLU A 17 13.87 -21.55 4.04
C GLU A 17 12.71 -22.54 3.98
N GLU A 18 12.99 -23.83 4.16
CA GLU A 18 11.98 -24.90 4.20
C GLU A 18 11.01 -24.69 5.37
N PHE A 19 11.54 -24.37 6.56
CA PHE A 19 10.73 -24.11 7.74
C PHE A 19 9.78 -22.91 7.54
N PHE A 20 10.30 -21.77 7.09
CA PHE A 20 9.47 -20.59 6.86
C PHE A 20 8.49 -20.76 5.70
N LYS A 21 8.83 -21.58 4.69
CA LYS A 21 7.89 -21.97 3.64
C LYS A 21 6.75 -22.82 4.21
N ALA A 22 7.03 -23.78 5.08
CA ALA A 22 6.01 -24.60 5.74
C ALA A 22 5.10 -23.76 6.65
N VAL A 23 5.67 -22.82 7.42
CA VAL A 23 4.92 -21.87 8.25
C VAL A 23 3.95 -21.04 7.39
N ARG A 24 4.45 -20.38 6.33
CA ARG A 24 3.63 -19.55 5.45
C ARG A 24 2.60 -20.37 4.65
N GLY A 25 2.93 -21.62 4.32
CA GLY A 25 2.03 -22.55 3.66
C GLY A 25 0.99 -23.21 4.56
N GLY A 26 1.08 -23.01 5.89
CA GLY A 26 0.17 -23.65 6.84
C GLY A 26 0.40 -25.15 7.06
N ASP A 27 1.57 -25.68 6.69
CA ASP A 27 1.92 -27.10 6.86
C ASP A 27 2.34 -27.39 8.31
N GLY A 28 1.34 -27.65 9.16
CA GLY A 28 1.55 -27.89 10.58
C GLY A 28 2.27 -29.20 10.92
N GLU A 29 2.21 -30.21 10.05
CA GLU A 29 2.89 -31.49 10.27
C GLU A 29 4.40 -31.33 10.08
N THR A 30 4.79 -30.70 8.97
CA THR A 30 6.19 -30.39 8.69
C THR A 30 6.78 -29.44 9.74
N VAL A 31 6.05 -28.38 10.11
CA VAL A 31 6.49 -27.46 11.18
C VAL A 31 6.72 -28.19 12.49
N ARG A 32 5.80 -29.09 12.88
CA ARG A 32 5.94 -29.87 14.12
C ARG A 32 7.19 -30.75 14.08
N GLY A 33 7.38 -31.53 13.02
CA GLY A 33 8.54 -32.43 12.89
C GLY A 33 9.87 -31.66 12.91
N MET A 34 9.95 -30.53 12.20
CA MET A 34 11.16 -29.71 12.18
C MET A 34 11.50 -29.10 13.54
N VAL A 35 10.50 -28.68 14.32
CA VAL A 35 10.66 -28.11 15.67
C VAL A 35 10.98 -29.18 16.72
N GLU A 36 10.42 -30.38 16.58
CA GLU A 36 10.77 -31.53 17.43
C GLU A 36 12.25 -31.91 17.25
N ASP A 37 12.77 -31.83 16.02
CA ASP A 37 14.19 -32.04 15.72
C ASP A 37 15.07 -30.86 16.18
N ASP A 38 14.61 -29.63 16.01
CA ASP A 38 15.36 -28.40 16.32
C ASP A 38 14.42 -27.30 16.86
N GLY A 39 14.27 -27.25 18.19
CA GLY A 39 13.45 -26.24 18.86
C GLY A 39 13.95 -24.81 18.68
N SER A 40 15.20 -24.59 18.26
CA SER A 40 15.73 -23.24 18.02
C SER A 40 15.05 -22.53 16.84
N LEU A 41 14.36 -23.29 15.98
CA LEU A 41 13.58 -22.76 14.86
C LEU A 41 12.45 -21.83 15.32
N LEU A 42 11.90 -22.02 16.53
CA LEU A 42 10.84 -21.16 17.07
C LEU A 42 11.32 -19.73 17.35
N ALA A 43 12.61 -19.55 17.63
CA ALA A 43 13.24 -18.25 17.87
C ALA A 43 14.01 -17.74 16.65
N ALA A 44 13.97 -18.47 15.53
CA ALA A 44 14.74 -18.13 14.34
C ALA A 44 14.14 -16.93 13.59
N TYR A 45 14.96 -16.33 12.74
CA TYR A 45 14.58 -15.22 11.89
C TYR A 45 14.60 -15.65 10.43
N ALA A 46 13.59 -15.25 9.65
CA ALA A 46 13.48 -15.58 8.23
C ALA A 46 14.79 -15.26 7.49
N PRO A 47 15.33 -16.18 6.65
CA PRO A 47 16.64 -16.02 6.04
C PRO A 47 16.67 -14.93 4.97
N ASN A 48 15.55 -14.66 4.28
CA ASN A 48 15.46 -13.65 3.23
C ASN A 48 14.07 -13.02 3.17
N GLN A 49 14.00 -11.72 3.43
CA GLN A 49 13.03 -10.74 2.93
C GLN A 49 13.55 -9.35 3.32
N TRP A 50 13.53 -8.42 2.37
CA TRP A 50 13.93 -7.01 2.46
C TRP A 50 14.07 -6.50 3.89
N CYS A 51 15.30 -6.61 4.40
CA CYS A 51 15.81 -6.19 5.71
C CYS A 51 15.06 -6.63 7.01
N CYS A 52 13.74 -6.95 7.01
CA CYS A 52 12.90 -7.20 8.18
C CYS A 52 12.71 -8.71 8.36
N ARG A 53 13.56 -9.30 9.19
CA ARG A 53 13.52 -10.75 9.38
C ARG A 53 12.45 -11.09 10.41
N GLU A 54 11.30 -11.52 9.92
CA GLU A 54 10.18 -11.96 10.74
C GLU A 54 10.54 -13.18 11.60
N THR A 55 9.90 -13.28 12.76
CA THR A 55 9.83 -14.51 13.56
C THR A 55 8.85 -15.50 12.90
N PRO A 56 8.88 -16.80 13.26
CA PRO A 56 7.93 -17.77 12.71
C PRO A 56 6.49 -17.37 13.07
N LEU A 57 6.30 -16.83 14.28
CA LEU A 57 5.01 -16.38 14.76
C LEU A 57 4.49 -15.18 13.96
N ASN A 58 5.34 -14.18 13.68
CA ASN A 58 4.96 -13.05 12.82
C ASN A 58 4.63 -13.54 11.40
N ALA A 59 5.42 -14.44 10.82
CA ALA A 59 5.15 -14.99 9.49
C ALA A 59 3.79 -15.72 9.40
N ALA A 60 3.42 -16.48 10.45
CA ALA A 60 2.11 -17.13 10.54
C ALA A 60 0.95 -16.12 10.64
N ILE A 61 1.15 -15.03 11.42
CA ILE A 61 0.16 -13.96 11.60
C ILE A 61 -0.02 -13.16 10.31
N SER A 62 1.07 -12.75 9.67
CA SER A 62 1.07 -12.05 8.37
C SER A 62 0.42 -12.89 7.27
N GLY A 63 0.61 -14.22 7.31
CA GLY A 63 -0.08 -15.16 6.43
C GLY A 63 -1.55 -15.42 6.80
N GLY A 64 -2.04 -14.86 7.90
CA GLY A 64 -3.45 -14.96 8.34
C GLY A 64 -3.86 -16.32 8.94
N SER A 65 -2.93 -17.24 9.21
CA SER A 65 -3.26 -18.60 9.61
C SER A 65 -3.45 -18.75 11.13
N PHE A 66 -4.71 -18.80 11.58
CA PHE A 66 -5.03 -19.03 13.01
C PHE A 66 -4.46 -20.34 13.53
N GLN A 67 -4.59 -21.42 12.76
CA GLN A 67 -4.15 -22.76 13.16
C GLN A 67 -2.64 -22.82 13.29
N MET A 68 -1.89 -22.19 12.38
CA MET A 68 -0.43 -22.14 12.45
C MET A 68 0.05 -21.26 13.60
N THR A 69 -0.55 -20.08 13.82
CA THR A 69 -0.25 -19.24 14.99
C THR A 69 -0.46 -20.02 16.29
N ARG A 70 -1.60 -20.71 16.43
CA ARG A 70 -1.89 -21.56 17.60
C ARG A 70 -0.85 -22.66 17.77
N LEU A 71 -0.52 -23.36 16.68
CA LEU A 71 0.47 -24.44 16.71
C LEU A 71 1.83 -23.94 17.20
N LEU A 72 2.33 -22.83 16.66
CA LEU A 72 3.63 -22.27 17.07
C LEU A 72 3.63 -21.88 18.55
N LEU A 73 2.53 -21.29 19.05
CA LEU A 73 2.38 -20.99 20.47
C LEU A 73 2.28 -22.26 21.34
N ASP A 74 1.62 -23.32 20.86
CA ASP A 74 1.55 -24.62 21.54
C ASP A 74 2.93 -25.30 21.60
N LEU A 75 3.77 -25.09 20.59
CA LEU A 75 5.16 -25.56 20.53
C LEU A 75 6.12 -24.70 21.37
N GLY A 76 5.67 -23.55 21.91
CA GLY A 76 6.45 -22.71 22.81
C GLY A 76 7.11 -21.49 22.15
N ALA A 77 6.64 -21.03 20.99
CA ALA A 77 7.06 -19.73 20.44
C ALA A 77 6.75 -18.60 21.42
N ASP A 78 7.70 -17.68 21.62
CA ASP A 78 7.51 -16.52 22.49
C ASP A 78 6.53 -15.51 21.85
N PRO A 79 5.37 -15.23 22.49
CA PRO A 79 4.38 -14.30 21.97
C PRO A 79 4.81 -12.83 21.99
N ASN A 80 6.01 -12.54 22.54
CA ASN A 80 6.56 -11.20 22.65
C ASN A 80 7.86 -11.03 21.85
N GLN A 81 8.37 -12.07 21.16
CA GLN A 81 9.61 -11.96 20.42
C GLN A 81 9.45 -10.96 19.25
N PRO A 82 10.21 -9.85 19.23
CA PRO A 82 10.15 -8.92 18.12
C PRO A 82 10.87 -9.51 16.89
N SER A 83 10.44 -9.10 15.69
CA SER A 83 11.23 -9.33 14.47
C SER A 83 12.61 -8.68 14.58
N ALA A 84 13.58 -9.20 13.81
CA ALA A 84 14.87 -8.57 13.69
C ALA A 84 14.83 -7.51 12.59
N TRP A 85 14.72 -6.25 13.00
CA TRP A 85 14.71 -5.08 12.12
C TRP A 85 15.54 -3.96 12.72
N TRP A 86 16.37 -3.33 11.89
CA TRP A 86 17.36 -2.35 12.32
C TRP A 86 16.71 -1.05 12.85
N ALA A 87 15.53 -0.67 12.32
CA ALA A 87 14.81 0.52 12.76
C ALA A 87 13.85 0.24 13.93
N GLY A 88 13.68 -1.02 14.34
CA GLY A 88 12.82 -1.42 15.47
C GLY A 88 11.98 -2.65 15.14
N GLY A 89 12.12 -3.72 15.91
CA GLY A 89 11.40 -4.97 15.66
C GLY A 89 9.90 -4.89 15.96
N PHE A 90 9.11 -5.65 15.21
CA PHE A 90 7.67 -5.80 15.41
C PHE A 90 7.36 -7.04 16.24
N ARG A 91 6.62 -6.87 17.32
CA ARG A 91 6.09 -7.99 18.13
C ARG A 91 4.86 -8.59 17.45
N PRO A 92 4.47 -9.83 17.83
CA PRO A 92 3.30 -10.49 17.26
C PRO A 92 2.03 -9.63 17.28
N LEU A 93 1.72 -8.94 18.38
CA LEU A 93 0.56 -8.04 18.45
C LEU A 93 0.64 -6.82 17.53
N HIS A 94 1.84 -6.37 17.15
CA HIS A 94 2.01 -5.24 16.22
C HIS A 94 1.64 -5.58 14.79
N VAL A 95 1.68 -6.86 14.40
CA VAL A 95 1.43 -7.29 13.01
C VAL A 95 0.04 -7.89 12.80
N VAL A 96 -0.74 -8.10 13.88
CA VAL A 96 -2.13 -8.55 13.76
C VAL A 96 -2.96 -7.51 13.00
N ALA A 97 -3.77 -7.99 12.06
CA ALA A 97 -4.75 -7.16 11.37
C ALA A 97 -5.86 -6.74 12.36
N PRO A 98 -6.31 -5.47 12.40
CA PRO A 98 -7.34 -5.02 13.34
C PRO A 98 -8.69 -5.75 13.28
N THR A 99 -8.94 -6.51 12.22
CA THR A 99 -10.13 -7.36 12.02
C THR A 99 -10.02 -8.75 12.64
N ARG A 100 -8.82 -9.16 13.10
CA ARG A 100 -8.51 -10.51 13.58
C ARG A 100 -8.48 -10.58 15.11
N GLN A 101 -9.63 -10.29 15.72
CA GLN A 101 -9.79 -10.35 17.18
C GLN A 101 -9.48 -11.76 17.74
N ASP A 102 -9.75 -12.81 16.96
CA ASP A 102 -9.40 -14.20 17.27
C ASP A 102 -7.89 -14.38 17.54
N LEU A 103 -7.04 -13.75 16.72
CA LEU A 103 -5.58 -13.78 16.91
C LEU A 103 -5.14 -12.93 18.09
N VAL A 104 -5.78 -11.78 18.32
CA VAL A 104 -5.50 -10.93 19.49
C VAL A 104 -5.79 -11.72 20.77
N ASP A 105 -6.98 -12.30 20.89
CA ASP A 105 -7.41 -13.06 22.06
C ASP A 105 -6.48 -14.26 22.31
N LEU A 106 -6.09 -14.98 21.25
CA LEU A 106 -5.14 -16.08 21.34
C LEU A 106 -3.78 -15.62 21.88
N LEU A 107 -3.22 -14.52 21.34
CA LEU A 107 -1.92 -14.01 21.77
C LEU A 107 -1.97 -13.54 23.23
N LEU A 108 -3.01 -12.82 23.64
CA LEU A 108 -3.20 -12.39 25.03
C LEU A 108 -3.33 -13.58 25.98
N ALA A 109 -4.10 -14.60 25.59
CA ALA A 109 -4.23 -15.84 26.37
C ALA A 109 -2.89 -16.60 26.52
N ARG A 110 -1.90 -16.32 25.67
CA ARG A 110 -0.55 -16.88 25.75
C ARG A 110 0.48 -15.93 26.39
N GLY A 111 0.06 -14.76 26.87
CA GLY A 111 0.93 -13.82 27.58
C GLY A 111 1.59 -12.77 26.69
N ALA A 112 1.03 -12.48 25.52
CA ALA A 112 1.44 -11.32 24.74
C ALA A 112 1.17 -10.02 25.53
N VAL A 113 2.13 -9.10 25.51
CA VAL A 113 2.06 -7.82 26.20
C VAL A 113 1.50 -6.76 25.26
N VAL A 114 0.42 -6.09 25.66
CA VAL A 114 -0.09 -4.90 24.98
C VAL A 114 0.74 -3.69 25.44
N ASP A 115 1.76 -3.36 24.64
CA ASP A 115 2.51 -2.12 24.77
C ASP A 115 1.78 -0.94 24.09
N ILE A 116 2.35 0.26 24.16
CA ILE A 116 1.71 1.48 23.66
C ILE A 116 1.46 1.45 22.15
N HIS A 117 2.31 0.76 21.39
CA HIS A 117 2.19 0.65 19.93
C HIS A 117 1.09 -0.36 19.55
N ALA A 118 1.05 -1.50 20.25
CA ALA A 118 -0.02 -2.48 20.09
C ALA A 118 -1.38 -1.88 20.49
N ALA A 119 -1.45 -1.18 21.62
CA ALA A 119 -2.67 -0.52 22.07
C ALA A 119 -3.18 0.49 21.03
N ALA A 120 -2.29 1.36 20.54
CA ALA A 120 -2.65 2.35 19.52
C ALA A 120 -3.14 1.70 18.22
N ARG A 121 -2.47 0.64 17.75
CA ARG A 121 -2.85 -0.10 16.53
C ARG A 121 -4.17 -0.85 16.67
N LEU A 122 -4.40 -1.46 17.84
CA LEU A 122 -5.60 -2.24 18.10
C LEU A 122 -6.81 -1.36 18.45
N GLY A 123 -6.61 -0.06 18.68
CA GLY A 123 -7.70 0.83 19.11
C GLY A 123 -8.07 0.64 20.57
N ASP A 124 -7.18 0.08 21.38
CA ASP A 124 -7.41 -0.17 22.80
C ASP A 124 -7.19 1.13 23.58
N MET A 125 -8.21 2.01 23.54
CA MET A 125 -8.17 3.34 24.13
C MET A 125 -7.91 3.30 25.64
N ASP A 126 -8.53 2.36 26.35
CA ASP A 126 -8.36 2.23 27.79
C ASP A 126 -6.91 1.87 28.13
N ARG A 127 -6.31 0.95 27.35
CA ARG A 127 -4.90 0.61 27.52
C ARG A 127 -3.95 1.75 27.13
N VAL A 128 -4.26 2.52 26.08
CA VAL A 128 -3.49 3.73 25.72
C VAL A 128 -3.46 4.71 26.89
N ARG A 129 -4.62 4.99 27.51
CA ARG A 129 -4.73 5.90 28.65
C ARG A 129 -3.98 5.39 29.86
N GLU A 130 -4.19 4.13 30.23
CA GLU A 130 -3.52 3.50 31.37
C GLU A 130 -1.99 3.57 31.25
N LEU A 131 -1.46 3.21 30.08
CA LEU A 131 -0.02 3.23 29.82
C LEU A 131 0.56 4.65 29.93
N LEU A 132 -0.10 5.65 29.35
CA LEU A 132 0.37 7.04 29.34
C LEU A 132 0.17 7.75 30.69
N GLU A 133 -0.77 7.31 31.51
CA GLU A 133 -0.90 7.76 32.90
C GLU A 133 0.25 7.25 33.77
N HIS A 134 0.71 6.02 33.52
CA HIS A 134 1.82 5.44 34.25
C HIS A 134 3.18 5.97 33.79
N ASP A 135 3.37 6.06 32.47
CA ASP A 135 4.60 6.55 31.85
C ASP A 135 4.31 7.43 30.62
N PRO A 136 4.28 8.76 30.79
CA PRO A 136 4.09 9.70 29.68
C PRO A 136 5.19 9.64 28.61
N PHE A 137 6.39 9.13 28.90
CA PHE A 137 7.47 9.05 27.90
C PHE A 137 7.18 8.05 26.79
N LEU A 138 6.26 7.11 27.03
CA LEU A 138 5.78 6.16 26.02
C LEU A 138 5.18 6.86 24.79
N LEU A 139 4.67 8.09 24.96
CA LEU A 139 4.10 8.90 23.87
C LEU A 139 5.06 9.13 22.71
N HIS A 140 6.38 9.08 22.96
CA HIS A 140 7.42 9.26 21.96
C HIS A 140 8.42 8.09 21.94
N GLN A 141 8.05 6.95 22.50
CA GLN A 141 8.86 5.74 22.39
C GLN A 141 8.89 5.28 20.92
N PRO A 142 10.06 4.94 20.36
CA PRO A 142 10.13 4.28 19.05
C PRO A 142 9.71 2.81 19.15
N GLY A 143 8.83 2.39 18.24
CA GLY A 143 8.38 1.01 18.07
C GLY A 143 8.92 0.38 16.78
N GLY A 144 8.09 -0.43 16.11
CA GLY A 144 8.36 -0.94 14.77
C GLY A 144 8.66 0.19 13.77
N ASP A 145 9.62 0.00 12.87
CA ASP A 145 10.15 1.04 11.96
C ASP A 145 10.65 2.32 12.65
N GLY A 146 10.77 2.33 13.97
CA GLY A 146 11.04 3.52 14.76
C GLY A 146 9.85 4.47 14.83
N GLY A 147 8.66 4.05 14.41
CA GLY A 147 7.43 4.82 14.50
C GLY A 147 7.06 5.12 15.96
N ARG A 148 6.37 6.25 16.18
CA ARG A 148 5.79 6.62 17.49
C ARG A 148 4.36 6.13 17.62
N PRO A 149 3.75 6.06 18.81
CA PRO A 149 2.35 5.64 18.97
C PRO A 149 1.37 6.28 17.97
N LEU A 150 1.54 7.57 17.65
CA LEU A 150 0.70 8.27 16.67
C LEU A 150 0.77 7.66 15.25
N HIS A 151 1.92 7.09 14.85
CA HIS A 151 2.06 6.39 13.56
C HIS A 151 1.13 5.18 13.50
N PHE A 152 0.88 4.55 14.65
CA PHE A 152 0.09 3.33 14.78
C PHE A 152 -1.38 3.57 15.11
N ALA A 153 -1.82 4.82 15.35
CA ALA A 153 -3.18 5.12 15.81
C ALA A 153 -4.27 4.52 14.91
N ARG A 154 -5.06 3.57 15.40
CA ARG A 154 -6.06 2.87 14.58
C ARG A 154 -7.04 3.81 13.88
N ASP A 155 -7.49 4.82 14.61
CA ASP A 155 -8.58 5.71 14.23
C ASP A 155 -8.37 7.13 14.79
N VAL A 156 -9.32 8.02 14.49
CA VAL A 156 -9.29 9.44 14.87
C VAL A 156 -9.35 9.62 16.38
N ASP A 157 -10.01 8.73 17.11
CA ASP A 157 -10.16 8.83 18.56
C ASP A 157 -8.81 8.56 19.24
N VAL A 158 -8.13 7.47 18.87
CA VAL A 158 -6.76 7.18 19.35
C VAL A 158 -5.80 8.30 18.97
N ALA A 159 -5.86 8.75 17.71
CA ALA A 159 -4.99 9.85 17.26
C ALA A 159 -5.23 11.13 18.07
N THR A 160 -6.50 11.46 18.33
CA THR A 160 -6.92 12.60 19.15
C THR A 160 -6.40 12.50 20.58
N GLU A 161 -6.57 11.36 21.25
CA GLU A 161 -6.06 11.15 22.61
C GLU A 161 -4.53 11.35 22.66
N LEU A 162 -3.79 10.79 21.70
CA LEU A 162 -2.34 10.95 21.64
C LEU A 162 -1.94 12.41 21.40
N MET A 163 -2.61 13.12 20.49
CA MET A 163 -2.34 14.53 20.19
C MET A 163 -2.70 15.45 21.36
N ASP A 164 -3.82 15.20 22.05
CA ASP A 164 -4.24 15.98 23.23
C ASP A 164 -3.26 15.82 24.40
N ARG A 165 -2.55 14.67 24.46
CA ARG A 165 -1.44 14.43 25.40
C ARG A 165 -0.09 14.98 24.95
N GLY A 166 -0.04 15.65 23.79
CA GLY A 166 1.17 16.30 23.28
C GLY A 166 2.00 15.45 22.33
N ALA A 167 1.40 14.51 21.60
CA ALA A 167 2.11 13.79 20.53
C ALA A 167 2.72 14.79 19.53
N LEU A 168 4.02 14.67 19.28
CA LEU A 168 4.72 15.52 18.32
C LEU A 168 4.38 15.05 16.89
N LEU A 169 3.70 15.92 16.14
CA LEU A 169 3.14 15.59 14.81
C LEU A 169 4.22 15.37 13.74
N GLU A 170 5.35 16.08 13.88
CA GLU A 170 6.46 16.09 12.92
C GLU A 170 7.54 15.04 13.22
N LEU A 171 7.34 14.20 14.24
CA LEU A 171 8.26 13.09 14.46
C LEU A 171 8.15 12.11 13.29
N ARG A 172 9.31 11.78 12.72
CA ARG A 172 9.45 10.83 11.63
C ARG A 172 9.83 9.46 12.18
N ASP A 173 9.31 8.42 11.55
CA ASP A 173 9.82 7.07 11.74
C ASP A 173 11.27 6.96 11.22
N VAL A 174 11.97 5.91 11.64
CA VAL A 174 13.41 5.75 11.38
C VAL A 174 13.66 5.10 10.02
N ASP A 175 12.79 4.19 9.57
CA ASP A 175 13.01 3.46 8.32
C ASP A 175 12.66 4.32 7.10
N HIS A 176 11.44 4.82 7.02
CA HIS A 176 10.92 5.54 5.86
C HIS A 176 11.05 7.05 5.98
N GLY A 177 11.42 7.56 7.16
CA GLY A 177 11.55 8.99 7.40
C GLY A 177 10.22 9.73 7.25
N SER A 178 9.09 9.06 7.47
CA SER A 178 7.75 9.60 7.23
C SER A 178 7.08 10.03 8.54
N THR A 179 6.27 11.08 8.52
CA THR A 179 5.46 11.48 9.68
C THR A 179 4.25 10.55 9.86
N ALA A 180 3.60 10.63 11.02
CA ALA A 180 2.37 9.88 11.26
C ALA A 180 1.24 10.23 10.26
N ALA A 181 1.16 11.49 9.82
CA ALA A 181 0.20 11.91 8.79
C ALA A 181 0.52 11.25 7.43
N GLN A 182 1.80 11.22 7.03
CA GLN A 182 2.24 10.58 5.79
C GLN A 182 1.98 9.06 5.81
N TRP A 183 2.15 8.42 6.97
CA TRP A 183 1.79 7.01 7.17
C TRP A 183 0.29 6.74 7.07
N ALA A 184 -0.54 7.65 7.58
CA ALA A 184 -1.98 7.47 7.64
C ALA A 184 -2.69 7.72 6.30
N VAL A 185 -2.08 8.47 5.36
CA VAL A 185 -2.77 9.02 4.18
C VAL A 185 -3.49 7.97 3.31
N HIS A 186 -2.92 6.77 3.16
CA HIS A 186 -3.48 5.72 2.30
C HIS A 186 -4.53 4.87 3.03
N ASP A 187 -4.19 4.33 4.21
CA ASP A 187 -5.06 3.36 4.90
C ASP A 187 -6.02 3.98 5.93
N ARG A 188 -5.71 5.19 6.41
CA ARG A 188 -6.46 5.91 7.46
C ARG A 188 -6.55 7.41 7.14
N PRO A 189 -7.14 7.81 5.99
CA PRO A 189 -7.15 9.20 5.56
C PRO A 189 -7.80 10.15 6.56
N GLU A 190 -8.75 9.68 7.38
CA GLU A 190 -9.37 10.46 8.45
C GLU A 190 -8.38 10.79 9.58
N VAL A 191 -7.49 9.85 9.94
CA VAL A 191 -6.41 10.11 10.90
C VAL A 191 -5.43 11.13 10.34
N CYS A 192 -5.08 11.00 9.07
CA CYS A 192 -4.24 11.97 8.37
C CYS A 192 -4.87 13.38 8.42
N ARG A 193 -6.14 13.53 8.06
CA ARG A 193 -6.88 14.80 8.16
C ARG A 193 -6.91 15.35 9.58
N ALA A 194 -7.18 14.51 10.58
CA ALA A 194 -7.20 14.92 11.99
C ALA A 194 -5.84 15.47 12.47
N ILE A 195 -4.72 14.92 11.97
CA ILE A 195 -3.37 15.43 12.26
C ILE A 195 -3.15 16.79 11.59
N LEU A 196 -3.54 16.94 10.31
CA LEU A 196 -3.44 18.21 9.59
C LEU A 196 -4.30 19.31 10.21
N ASP A 197 -5.51 18.97 10.67
CA ASP A 197 -6.42 19.90 11.34
C ASP A 197 -5.87 20.41 12.68
N ARG A 198 -4.96 19.64 13.30
CA ARG A 198 -4.21 20.03 14.49
C ARG A 198 -2.84 20.68 14.20
N GLY A 199 -2.58 21.03 12.94
CA GLY A 199 -1.39 21.77 12.54
C GLY A 199 -0.18 20.91 12.15
N GLY A 200 -0.39 19.61 11.89
CA GLY A 200 0.63 18.78 11.25
C GLY A 200 0.95 19.31 9.84
N ALA A 201 2.21 19.17 9.42
CA ALA A 201 2.65 19.64 8.11
C ALA A 201 2.00 18.84 6.99
N ALA A 202 1.38 19.56 6.04
CA ALA A 202 0.91 19.00 4.79
C ALA A 202 2.03 19.02 3.73
N ASP A 203 1.84 18.25 2.67
CA ASP A 203 2.62 18.29 1.44
C ASP A 203 1.70 18.00 0.23
N PRO A 204 2.08 18.35 -1.01
CA PRO A 204 1.15 18.34 -2.12
C PRO A 204 0.67 16.92 -2.47
N PHE A 205 1.53 15.91 -2.35
CA PHE A 205 1.17 14.52 -2.59
C PHE A 205 0.19 14.00 -1.54
N MET A 206 0.39 14.38 -0.28
CA MET A 206 -0.58 14.11 0.79
C MET A 206 -1.95 14.70 0.46
N LEU A 207 -2.01 15.98 0.10
CA LEU A 207 -3.26 16.69 -0.16
C LEU A 207 -3.97 16.15 -1.39
N ALA A 208 -3.23 15.81 -2.45
CA ALA A 208 -3.76 15.18 -3.64
C ALA A 208 -4.34 13.78 -3.34
N ALA A 209 -3.66 12.98 -2.52
CA ALA A 209 -4.14 11.66 -2.11
C ALA A 209 -5.41 11.74 -1.23
N LEU A 210 -5.48 12.72 -0.32
CA LEU A 210 -6.66 12.99 0.51
C LEU A 210 -7.84 13.56 -0.30
N GLY A 211 -7.57 14.09 -1.50
CA GLY A 211 -8.53 14.87 -2.25
C GLY A 211 -8.92 16.17 -1.57
N ASP A 212 -8.03 16.77 -0.78
CA ASP A 212 -8.27 18.05 -0.09
C ASP A 212 -8.04 19.22 -1.06
N GLY A 213 -9.02 19.45 -1.93
CA GLY A 213 -8.98 20.50 -2.96
C GLY A 213 -8.67 21.89 -2.41
N PRO A 214 -9.32 22.37 -1.33
CA PRO A 214 -9.06 23.70 -0.79
C PRO A 214 -7.63 23.88 -0.26
N ARG A 215 -7.09 22.90 0.48
CA ARG A 215 -5.70 22.97 0.95
C ARG A 215 -4.71 22.81 -0.19
N LEU A 216 -4.97 21.92 -1.14
CA LEU A 216 -4.12 21.75 -2.33
C LEU A 216 -4.09 23.01 -3.18
N ALA A 217 -5.24 23.65 -3.40
CA ALA A 217 -5.33 24.92 -4.11
C ALA A 217 -4.56 26.03 -3.40
N SER A 218 -4.61 26.06 -2.06
CA SER A 218 -3.87 27.02 -1.24
C SER A 218 -2.36 26.75 -1.24
N TRP A 219 -1.95 25.48 -1.28
CA TRP A 219 -0.56 25.07 -1.44
C TRP A 219 0.00 25.55 -2.78
N LEU A 220 -0.69 25.24 -3.88
CA LEU A 220 -0.26 25.59 -5.24
C LEU A 220 -0.33 27.09 -5.54
N LEU A 221 -0.98 27.90 -4.69
CA LEU A 221 -0.86 29.36 -4.78
C LEU A 221 0.50 29.85 -4.28
N GLN A 222 1.06 29.15 -3.29
CA GLN A 222 2.35 29.47 -2.68
C GLN A 222 3.51 28.77 -3.40
N HIS A 223 3.23 27.60 -4.00
CA HIS A 223 4.19 26.73 -4.68
C HIS A 223 3.66 26.34 -6.08
N PRO A 224 3.54 27.30 -7.02
CA PRO A 224 2.98 27.01 -8.35
C PRO A 224 3.80 25.99 -9.15
N GLU A 225 5.10 25.85 -8.89
CA GLU A 225 5.98 24.84 -9.48
C GLU A 225 5.56 23.40 -9.17
N ASP A 226 4.86 23.19 -8.04
CA ASP A 226 4.49 21.85 -7.59
C ASP A 226 3.30 21.27 -8.38
N ALA A 227 2.62 22.05 -9.22
CA ALA A 227 1.52 21.54 -10.04
C ALA A 227 1.98 20.39 -10.96
N GLY A 228 3.22 20.45 -11.43
CA GLY A 228 3.88 19.40 -12.21
C GLY A 228 4.83 18.52 -11.39
N ALA A 229 4.73 18.51 -10.05
CA ALA A 229 5.67 17.78 -9.21
C ALA A 229 5.70 16.28 -9.52
N VAL A 230 6.89 15.69 -9.37
CA VAL A 230 7.14 14.26 -9.52
C VAL A 230 7.65 13.74 -8.19
N LEU A 231 7.16 12.57 -7.76
CA LEU A 231 7.60 11.93 -6.53
C LEU A 231 9.03 11.42 -6.74
N THR A 232 10.02 12.03 -6.10
CA THR A 232 11.43 11.62 -6.21
C THR A 232 12.05 11.27 -4.87
N PRO A 233 13.09 10.42 -4.83
CA PRO A 233 13.85 10.14 -3.62
C PRO A 233 14.53 11.39 -3.02
N GLU A 234 14.83 12.41 -3.83
CA GLU A 234 15.45 13.64 -3.37
C GLU A 234 14.45 14.53 -2.61
N ALA A 235 13.22 14.63 -3.10
CA ALA A 235 12.16 15.40 -2.45
C ALA A 235 11.59 14.66 -1.22
N TYR A 236 11.52 13.33 -1.30
CA TYR A 236 11.02 12.45 -0.25
C TYR A 236 12.08 11.40 0.12
N PRO A 237 13.13 11.81 0.86
CA PRO A 237 14.22 10.93 1.22
C PRO A 237 13.84 10.01 2.38
N SER A 238 14.49 8.85 2.41
CA SER A 238 14.53 7.92 3.54
C SER A 238 16.00 7.76 3.93
N PRO A 239 16.55 8.66 4.76
CA PRO A 239 17.99 8.69 5.05
C PRO A 239 18.47 7.44 5.81
N GLY A 240 17.57 6.76 6.52
CA GLY A 240 17.87 5.57 7.29
C GLY A 240 17.83 4.27 6.47
N SER A 241 17.08 4.23 5.36
CA SER A 241 16.79 2.98 4.65
C SER A 241 17.06 3.07 3.15
N LYS A 242 17.34 1.91 2.55
CA LYS A 242 17.27 1.75 1.09
C LYS A 242 15.86 1.44 0.60
N ALA A 243 14.89 1.23 1.51
CA ALA A 243 13.51 0.97 1.16
C ALA A 243 12.87 2.21 0.48
N GLY A 244 13.23 3.42 0.89
CA GLY A 244 12.60 4.64 0.38
C GLY A 244 11.46 5.13 1.27
N HIS A 245 10.96 6.32 0.97
CA HIS A 245 9.88 6.96 1.71
C HIS A 245 8.54 6.22 1.54
N MET A 246 7.63 6.29 2.52
CA MET A 246 6.36 5.55 2.51
C MET A 246 5.56 5.76 1.22
N TYR A 247 5.61 6.96 0.65
CA TYR A 247 4.91 7.32 -0.58
C TYR A 247 5.33 6.49 -1.80
N ALA A 248 6.56 5.98 -1.82
CA ALA A 248 7.02 5.08 -2.87
C ALA A 248 6.22 3.76 -2.90
N PHE A 249 5.59 3.39 -1.80
CA PHE A 249 4.83 2.14 -1.66
C PHE A 249 3.32 2.37 -1.58
N THR A 250 2.90 3.43 -0.89
CA THR A 250 1.48 3.67 -0.58
C THR A 250 0.79 4.56 -1.60
N LEU A 251 1.51 5.48 -2.24
CA LEU A 251 0.98 6.30 -3.33
C LEU A 251 1.28 5.63 -4.66
N THR A 252 1.90 6.30 -5.63
CA THR A 252 2.05 5.79 -7.00
C THR A 252 3.43 5.22 -7.31
N GLY A 253 4.39 5.31 -6.39
CA GLY A 253 5.79 4.97 -6.64
C GLY A 253 6.63 6.16 -7.10
N TYR A 254 7.95 6.04 -6.97
CA TYR A 254 8.87 7.08 -7.45
C TYR A 254 8.78 7.24 -8.97
N GLY A 255 8.96 8.48 -9.44
CA GLY A 255 8.82 8.85 -10.84
C GLY A 255 7.39 9.23 -11.25
N SER A 256 6.39 8.99 -10.41
CA SER A 256 5.01 9.37 -10.72
C SER A 256 4.72 10.83 -10.43
N THR A 257 3.84 11.42 -11.24
CA THR A 257 3.40 12.81 -11.11
C THR A 257 2.40 12.99 -9.96
N LEU A 258 2.28 14.23 -9.49
CA LEU A 258 1.26 14.63 -8.53
C LEU A 258 -0.17 14.36 -9.05
N LEU A 259 -0.38 14.56 -10.36
CA LEU A 259 -1.66 14.27 -11.01
C LEU A 259 -1.97 12.76 -11.03
N GLN A 260 -0.96 11.90 -11.22
CA GLN A 260 -1.11 10.44 -11.07
C GLN A 260 -1.52 10.06 -9.64
N THR A 261 -1.02 10.77 -8.62
CA THR A 261 -1.45 10.54 -7.23
C THR A 261 -2.94 10.87 -7.06
N ALA A 262 -3.40 12.06 -7.48
CA ALA A 262 -4.83 12.40 -7.44
C ALA A 262 -5.70 11.38 -8.20
N ALA A 263 -5.22 10.91 -9.36
CA ALA A 263 -5.88 9.90 -10.18
C ALA A 263 -5.97 8.53 -9.49
N LYS A 264 -4.90 8.07 -8.82
CA LYS A 264 -4.88 6.79 -8.08
C LYS A 264 -5.96 6.74 -6.99
N PHE A 265 -6.15 7.85 -6.28
CA PHE A 265 -7.13 7.94 -5.18
C PHE A 265 -8.52 8.36 -5.66
N GLY A 266 -8.69 8.64 -6.95
CA GLY A 266 -9.99 8.97 -7.54
C GLY A 266 -10.51 10.36 -7.19
N SER A 267 -9.65 11.28 -6.75
CA SER A 267 -10.08 12.63 -6.40
C SER A 267 -10.24 13.50 -7.65
N ALA A 268 -11.47 13.57 -8.16
CA ALA A 268 -11.84 14.48 -9.25
C ALA A 268 -11.57 15.96 -8.88
N GLU A 269 -11.77 16.33 -7.62
CA GLU A 269 -11.51 17.69 -7.13
C GLU A 269 -10.01 18.02 -7.16
N ALA A 270 -9.14 17.12 -6.71
CA ALA A 270 -7.70 17.33 -6.79
C ALA A 270 -7.22 17.37 -8.24
N VAL A 271 -7.78 16.54 -9.13
CA VAL A 271 -7.53 16.63 -10.58
C VAL A 271 -7.90 18.01 -11.11
N ASP A 272 -9.12 18.50 -10.81
CA ASP A 272 -9.60 19.80 -11.26
C ASP A 272 -8.69 20.94 -10.77
N VAL A 273 -8.27 20.90 -9.49
CA VAL A 273 -7.34 21.88 -8.90
C VAL A 273 -5.98 21.83 -9.59
N LEU A 274 -5.40 20.65 -9.76
CA LEU A 274 -4.05 20.50 -10.33
C LEU A 274 -3.99 21.01 -11.78
N VAL A 275 -4.94 20.61 -12.62
CA VAL A 275 -4.98 21.05 -14.02
C VAL A 275 -5.26 22.55 -14.11
N ALA A 276 -6.18 23.08 -13.28
CA ALA A 276 -6.43 24.53 -13.22
C ALA A 276 -5.19 25.34 -12.78
N ARG A 277 -4.21 24.69 -12.15
CA ARG A 277 -2.92 25.28 -11.74
C ARG A 277 -1.76 24.92 -12.65
N GLY A 278 -2.04 24.35 -13.83
CA GLY A 278 -1.04 24.14 -14.88
C GLY A 278 -0.42 22.75 -14.91
N ALA A 279 -0.95 21.78 -14.15
CA ALA A 279 -0.58 20.38 -14.35
C ALA A 279 -1.02 19.93 -15.75
N ASP A 280 -0.11 19.33 -16.52
CA ASP A 280 -0.41 18.78 -17.84
C ASP A 280 -1.15 17.44 -17.71
N PRO A 281 -2.40 17.30 -18.22
CA PRO A 281 -3.14 16.03 -18.22
C PRO A 281 -2.44 14.91 -19.00
N GLY A 282 -1.56 15.27 -19.95
CA GLY A 282 -0.74 14.36 -20.73
C GLY A 282 0.62 14.04 -20.09
N ALA A 283 0.95 14.62 -18.93
CA ALA A 283 2.21 14.36 -18.25
C ALA A 283 2.38 12.86 -17.97
N ARG A 284 3.59 12.38 -18.22
CA ARG A 284 3.96 10.97 -18.15
C ARG A 284 4.95 10.74 -17.03
N GLY A 285 4.87 9.57 -16.40
CA GLY A 285 5.77 9.20 -15.32
C GLY A 285 5.42 7.87 -14.69
N GLY A 286 6.24 7.48 -13.72
CA GLY A 286 6.10 6.23 -12.99
C GLY A 286 6.35 5.00 -13.87
N TYR A 287 5.63 3.92 -13.57
CA TYR A 287 5.76 2.66 -14.28
C TYR A 287 5.29 2.78 -15.73
N ASP A 288 6.07 2.21 -16.66
CA ASP A 288 5.82 2.21 -18.10
C ASP A 288 5.38 3.59 -18.63
N ASP A 289 6.00 4.67 -18.13
CA ASP A 289 5.78 6.05 -18.56
C ASP A 289 4.29 6.42 -18.74
N GLN A 290 3.46 5.99 -17.79
CA GLN A 290 2.00 6.13 -17.87
C GLN A 290 1.53 7.57 -17.67
N THR A 291 0.34 7.88 -18.22
CA THR A 291 -0.39 9.13 -17.90
C THR A 291 -1.27 8.93 -16.65
N ALA A 292 -1.78 10.04 -16.09
CA ALA A 292 -2.76 9.98 -15.00
C ALA A 292 -4.03 9.20 -15.38
N LEU A 293 -4.42 9.17 -16.66
CA LEU A 293 -5.59 8.43 -17.11
C LEU A 293 -5.39 6.91 -17.03
N HIS A 294 -4.19 6.40 -17.33
CA HIS A 294 -3.85 4.99 -17.12
C HIS A 294 -3.93 4.61 -15.63
N THR A 295 -3.44 5.51 -14.75
CA THR A 295 -3.49 5.31 -13.30
C THR A 295 -4.94 5.28 -12.77
N ALA A 296 -5.79 6.22 -13.19
CA ALA A 296 -7.22 6.21 -12.82
C ALA A 296 -7.95 4.96 -13.36
N ALA A 297 -7.63 4.57 -14.60
CA ALA A 297 -8.22 3.42 -15.27
C ALA A 297 -7.92 2.11 -14.52
N SER A 298 -6.64 1.82 -14.25
CA SER A 298 -6.22 0.58 -13.54
C SER A 298 -6.64 0.51 -12.07
N ASN A 299 -6.92 1.64 -11.42
CA ASN A 299 -7.35 1.70 -10.02
C ASN A 299 -8.88 1.80 -9.83
N ASP A 300 -9.67 1.62 -10.90
CA ASP A 300 -11.14 1.68 -10.88
C ASP A 300 -11.69 3.00 -10.31
N ARG A 301 -11.18 4.13 -10.82
CA ARG A 301 -11.51 5.50 -10.40
C ARG A 301 -12.30 6.27 -11.48
N PRO A 302 -13.59 5.96 -11.71
CA PRO A 302 -14.36 6.56 -12.81
C PRO A 302 -14.53 8.08 -12.69
N GLU A 303 -14.61 8.63 -11.48
CA GLU A 303 -14.72 10.08 -11.27
C GLU A 303 -13.45 10.82 -11.73
N ALA A 304 -12.28 10.25 -11.44
CA ALA A 304 -11.00 10.80 -11.92
C ALA A 304 -10.85 10.62 -13.44
N VAL A 305 -11.28 9.48 -14.01
CA VAL A 305 -11.34 9.27 -15.48
C VAL A 305 -12.14 10.39 -16.14
N ARG A 306 -13.36 10.66 -15.64
CA ARG A 306 -14.23 11.71 -16.18
C ARG A 306 -13.64 13.11 -15.98
N ALA A 307 -12.98 13.38 -14.85
CA ALA A 307 -12.29 14.65 -14.62
C ALA A 307 -11.13 14.87 -15.59
N LEU A 308 -10.24 13.89 -15.74
CA LEU A 308 -9.11 13.95 -16.67
C LEU A 308 -9.57 14.14 -18.13
N ALA A 309 -10.62 13.44 -18.54
CA ALA A 309 -11.20 13.59 -19.88
C ALA A 309 -11.81 14.98 -20.11
N ARG A 310 -12.50 15.57 -19.11
CA ARG A 310 -12.99 16.96 -19.18
C ARG A 310 -11.85 17.96 -19.40
N HIS A 311 -10.67 17.67 -18.88
CA HIS A 311 -9.45 18.47 -19.04
C HIS A 311 -8.65 18.11 -20.30
N GLY A 312 -9.18 17.27 -21.19
CA GLY A 312 -8.56 16.96 -22.48
C GLY A 312 -7.48 15.89 -22.43
N ALA A 313 -7.44 15.06 -21.39
CA ALA A 313 -6.58 13.86 -21.41
C ALA A 313 -6.98 12.95 -22.59
N ASP A 314 -6.00 12.51 -23.37
CA ASP A 314 -6.23 11.62 -24.50
C ASP A 314 -6.63 10.22 -24.02
N LEU A 315 -7.87 9.82 -24.32
CA LEU A 315 -8.45 8.52 -23.97
C LEU A 315 -7.70 7.33 -24.61
N ASN A 316 -6.92 7.59 -25.66
CA ASN A 316 -6.19 6.58 -26.42
C ASN A 316 -4.68 6.77 -26.33
N ALA A 317 -4.19 7.61 -25.40
CA ALA A 317 -2.76 7.77 -25.15
C ALA A 317 -2.14 6.41 -24.87
N LEU A 318 -1.04 6.06 -25.52
CA LEU A 318 -0.38 4.79 -25.25
C LEU A 318 0.51 4.92 -24.01
N SER A 319 0.61 3.86 -23.20
CA SER A 319 1.66 3.73 -22.20
C SER A 319 3.04 3.65 -22.87
N GLY A 320 4.07 3.48 -22.06
CA GLY A 320 5.46 3.44 -22.49
C GLY A 320 5.81 2.21 -23.33
N PRO A 321 7.09 2.06 -23.68
CA PRO A 321 7.55 1.08 -24.65
C PRO A 321 7.47 -0.38 -24.16
N GLU A 322 7.18 -0.63 -22.87
CA GLU A 322 7.01 -2.00 -22.38
C GLU A 322 5.72 -2.62 -22.90
N HIS A 323 4.68 -1.80 -23.08
CA HIS A 323 3.35 -2.28 -23.43
C HIS A 323 2.71 -1.56 -24.62
N GLU A 324 2.91 -0.24 -24.74
CA GLU A 324 2.31 0.59 -25.79
C GLU A 324 0.78 0.44 -25.87
N THR A 325 0.09 0.37 -24.71
CA THR A 325 -1.37 0.13 -24.64
C THR A 325 -2.14 1.31 -24.06
N PRO A 326 -3.40 1.56 -24.48
CA PRO A 326 -4.21 2.66 -23.98
C PRO A 326 -4.82 2.37 -22.59
N PRO A 327 -5.33 3.39 -21.87
CA PRO A 327 -5.93 3.24 -20.54
C PRO A 327 -7.02 2.16 -20.45
N LEU A 328 -7.79 1.96 -21.54
CA LEU A 328 -8.83 0.93 -21.59
C LEU A 328 -8.27 -0.49 -21.41
N VAL A 329 -7.08 -0.79 -21.96
CA VAL A 329 -6.42 -2.08 -21.76
C VAL A 329 -6.11 -2.30 -20.28
N TRP A 330 -5.55 -1.29 -19.63
CA TRP A 330 -5.24 -1.33 -18.19
C TRP A 330 -6.49 -1.48 -17.34
N ALA A 331 -7.60 -0.80 -17.67
CA ALA A 331 -8.86 -0.99 -16.95
C ALA A 331 -9.38 -2.43 -17.06
N ILE A 332 -9.32 -3.04 -18.25
CA ILE A 332 -9.78 -4.43 -18.46
C ILE A 332 -8.90 -5.41 -17.69
N VAL A 333 -7.57 -5.34 -17.87
CA VAL A 333 -6.60 -6.27 -17.27
C VAL A 333 -6.66 -6.29 -15.73
N PHE A 334 -6.94 -5.13 -15.13
CA PHE A 334 -7.05 -4.99 -13.67
C PHE A 334 -8.47 -5.21 -13.14
N GLY A 335 -9.43 -5.57 -14.00
CA GLY A 335 -10.82 -5.83 -13.59
C GLY A 335 -11.58 -4.58 -13.16
N ALA A 336 -11.16 -3.39 -13.60
CA ALA A 336 -11.69 -2.09 -13.20
C ALA A 336 -12.98 -1.74 -13.97
N ALA A 337 -14.06 -2.46 -13.66
CA ALA A 337 -15.33 -2.39 -14.40
C ALA A 337 -15.90 -0.97 -14.52
N ARG A 338 -15.87 -0.17 -13.45
CA ARG A 338 -16.46 1.18 -13.48
C ARG A 338 -15.61 2.13 -14.32
N SER A 339 -14.29 1.98 -14.28
CA SER A 339 -13.40 2.71 -15.18
C SER A 339 -13.58 2.28 -16.65
N VAL A 340 -13.82 0.99 -16.94
CA VAL A 340 -14.15 0.53 -18.29
C VAL A 340 -15.43 1.20 -18.80
N GLU A 341 -16.51 1.14 -18.03
CA GLU A 341 -17.77 1.82 -18.37
C GLU A 341 -17.55 3.32 -18.63
N ALA A 342 -16.84 4.01 -17.72
CA ALA A 342 -16.56 5.43 -17.88
C ALA A 342 -15.75 5.75 -19.14
N LEU A 343 -14.73 4.94 -19.48
CA LEU A 343 -13.93 5.13 -20.69
C LEU A 343 -14.75 4.89 -21.96
N LEU A 344 -15.62 3.88 -21.98
CA LEU A 344 -16.50 3.59 -23.11
C LEU A 344 -17.55 4.69 -23.31
N ASP A 345 -18.17 5.18 -22.22
CA ASP A 345 -19.11 6.31 -22.25
C ASP A 345 -18.47 7.57 -22.85
N LEU A 346 -17.17 7.77 -22.60
CA LEU A 346 -16.39 8.91 -23.09
C LEU A 346 -15.88 8.70 -24.52
N GLY A 347 -16.11 7.52 -25.12
CA GLY A 347 -15.72 7.22 -26.49
C GLY A 347 -14.28 6.74 -26.65
N ALA A 348 -13.70 6.08 -25.63
CA ALA A 348 -12.42 5.40 -25.80
C ALA A 348 -12.49 4.37 -26.94
N ARG A 349 -11.42 4.29 -27.75
CA ARG A 349 -11.41 3.44 -28.94
C ARG A 349 -11.42 1.97 -28.53
N VAL A 350 -12.33 1.21 -29.15
CA VAL A 350 -12.35 -0.25 -29.08
C VAL A 350 -12.10 -0.79 -30.48
N ASP A 351 -11.00 -1.53 -30.63
CA ASP A 351 -10.63 -2.19 -31.88
C ASP A 351 -9.97 -3.56 -31.59
N ALA A 352 -9.66 -4.31 -32.65
CA ALA A 352 -9.04 -5.63 -32.52
C ALA A 352 -7.68 -5.59 -31.80
N GLN A 353 -6.91 -4.51 -31.93
CA GLN A 353 -5.62 -4.36 -31.26
C GLN A 353 -5.82 -4.16 -29.76
N VAL A 354 -6.73 -3.27 -29.35
CA VAL A 354 -7.07 -3.04 -27.94
C VAL A 354 -7.55 -4.32 -27.27
N LEU A 355 -8.45 -5.05 -27.92
CA LEU A 355 -8.99 -6.32 -27.40
C LEU A 355 -7.90 -7.40 -27.31
N GLY A 356 -7.02 -7.49 -28.31
CA GLY A 356 -5.89 -8.42 -28.31
C GLY A 356 -4.87 -8.09 -27.22
N SER A 357 -4.50 -6.82 -27.06
CA SER A 357 -3.59 -6.37 -25.99
C SER A 357 -4.17 -6.61 -24.60
N ALA A 358 -5.47 -6.41 -24.39
CA ALA A 358 -6.13 -6.74 -23.13
C ALA A 358 -6.11 -8.24 -22.83
N GLU A 359 -6.30 -9.08 -23.84
CA GLU A 359 -6.25 -10.54 -23.71
C GLU A 359 -4.83 -11.03 -23.38
N THR A 360 -3.82 -10.59 -24.14
CA THR A 360 -2.40 -10.88 -23.86
C THR A 360 -2.02 -10.40 -22.47
N GLY A 361 -2.43 -9.17 -22.13
CA GLY A 361 -2.05 -8.56 -20.88
C GLY A 361 -2.59 -9.29 -19.65
N ALA A 362 -3.84 -9.74 -19.73
CA ALA A 362 -4.48 -10.50 -18.66
C ALA A 362 -3.99 -11.97 -18.57
N GLN A 363 -3.41 -12.51 -19.64
CA GLN A 363 -2.86 -13.86 -19.67
C GLN A 363 -1.43 -13.99 -19.10
N GLY A 364 -0.68 -12.90 -18.94
CA GLY A 364 0.65 -13.01 -18.35
C GLY A 364 1.40 -11.71 -18.12
N GLU A 365 1.42 -10.78 -19.08
CA GLU A 365 2.36 -9.65 -19.08
C GLU A 365 2.15 -8.68 -17.90
N TYR A 366 0.91 -8.55 -17.41
CA TYR A 366 0.55 -7.61 -16.33
C TYR A 366 0.09 -8.33 -15.06
N ARG A 367 0.08 -9.67 -15.06
CA ARG A 367 -0.45 -10.49 -13.95
C ARG A 367 0.24 -10.23 -12.62
N GLN A 368 1.50 -9.85 -12.64
CA GLN A 368 2.26 -9.49 -11.43
C GLN A 368 1.72 -8.23 -10.72
N PHE A 369 0.90 -7.43 -11.41
CA PHE A 369 0.33 -6.18 -10.87
C PHE A 369 -1.19 -6.26 -10.62
N SER A 370 -1.90 -7.22 -11.23
CA SER A 370 -3.34 -7.37 -11.06
C SER A 370 -3.69 -7.83 -9.64
N LYS A 371 -4.44 -7.00 -8.92
CA LYS A 371 -4.98 -7.31 -7.58
C LYS A 371 -6.38 -7.95 -7.64
N ALA A 372 -6.97 -8.05 -8.83
CA ALA A 372 -8.33 -8.54 -9.01
C ALA A 372 -8.35 -10.07 -9.19
N PRO A 373 -9.42 -10.76 -8.74
CA PRO A 373 -9.61 -12.18 -9.04
C PRO A 373 -9.65 -12.40 -10.56
N MET A 374 -9.03 -13.48 -11.04
CA MET A 374 -8.95 -13.84 -12.46
C MET A 374 -10.31 -13.84 -13.17
N GLU A 375 -11.40 -14.16 -12.48
CA GLU A 375 -12.76 -14.20 -13.05
C GLU A 375 -13.31 -12.81 -13.43
N SER A 376 -12.71 -11.71 -12.95
CA SER A 376 -13.23 -10.36 -13.17
C SER A 376 -12.92 -9.80 -14.56
N TRP A 377 -11.69 -9.99 -15.07
CA TRP A 377 -11.28 -9.43 -16.36
C TRP A 377 -11.88 -10.20 -17.54
N GLU A 378 -12.04 -11.53 -17.44
CA GLU A 378 -12.61 -12.36 -18.51
C GLU A 378 -14.04 -11.93 -18.85
N ARG A 379 -14.85 -11.71 -17.80
CA ARG A 379 -16.21 -11.20 -17.92
C ARG A 379 -16.23 -9.81 -18.56
N ILE A 380 -15.42 -8.89 -18.04
CA ILE A 380 -15.35 -7.51 -18.57
C ILE A 380 -14.92 -7.53 -20.04
N LEU A 381 -13.88 -8.29 -20.39
CA LEU A 381 -13.42 -8.39 -21.77
C LEU A 381 -14.50 -8.99 -22.68
N ALA A 382 -15.24 -9.99 -22.22
CA ALA A 382 -16.36 -10.56 -22.98
C ALA A 382 -17.49 -9.54 -23.20
N GLU A 383 -17.83 -8.75 -22.20
CA GLU A 383 -18.82 -7.66 -22.31
C GLU A 383 -18.37 -6.60 -23.32
N VAL A 384 -17.10 -6.17 -23.26
CA VAL A 384 -16.54 -5.21 -24.23
C VAL A 384 -16.53 -5.80 -25.64
N LYS A 385 -16.16 -7.07 -25.81
CA LYS A 385 -16.20 -7.80 -27.11
C LYS A 385 -17.62 -7.89 -27.66
N ALA A 386 -18.61 -8.19 -26.81
CA ALA A 386 -20.01 -8.27 -27.22
C ALA A 386 -20.54 -6.90 -27.67
N GLY A 387 -20.19 -5.84 -26.94
CA GLY A 387 -20.48 -4.46 -27.33
C GLY A 387 -19.84 -4.11 -28.68
N PHE A 388 -18.55 -4.40 -28.87
CA PHE A 388 -17.84 -4.20 -30.13
C PHE A 388 -18.50 -4.93 -31.32
N GLY A 389 -18.90 -6.19 -31.13
CA GLY A 389 -19.57 -6.99 -32.16
C GLY A 389 -20.92 -6.41 -32.61
N ALA A 390 -21.68 -5.78 -31.70
CA ALA A 390 -22.95 -5.14 -32.03
C ALA A 390 -22.81 -3.89 -32.93
N PHE A 391 -21.64 -3.24 -32.93
CA PHE A 391 -21.35 -2.10 -33.82
C PHE A 391 -20.72 -2.53 -35.16
N GLY A 392 -20.16 -3.74 -35.24
CA GLY A 392 -19.46 -4.28 -36.42
C GLY A 392 -20.34 -4.62 -37.62
N ASP A 393 -21.66 -4.72 -37.45
CA ASP A 393 -22.61 -5.07 -38.52
C ASP A 393 -23.26 -3.85 -39.21
N SER A 394 -22.79 -2.63 -38.94
CA SER A 394 -23.38 -1.39 -39.50
C SER A 394 -22.60 -0.74 -40.65
N ASN A 395 -21.50 -1.34 -41.12
CA ASN A 395 -20.84 -0.89 -42.34
C ASN A 395 -21.51 -1.51 -43.57
N GLY A 396 -22.61 -0.88 -44.00
CA GLY A 396 -23.08 -0.98 -45.37
C GLY A 396 -21.97 -0.56 -46.34
N ASP A 397 -21.72 -1.44 -47.29
CA ASP A 397 -20.83 -1.25 -48.44
C ASP A 397 -21.12 0.09 -49.17
N PRO A 398 -20.14 1.01 -49.31
CA PRO A 398 -20.29 2.17 -50.17
C PRO A 398 -19.92 1.77 -51.61
N SER A 399 -20.74 0.91 -52.21
CA SER A 399 -20.74 0.70 -53.66
C SER A 399 -22.15 0.43 -54.18
N ASP A 400 -22.90 1.52 -54.37
CA ASP A 400 -23.83 1.75 -55.49
C ASP A 400 -24.10 3.26 -55.67
#